data_AF-A0A2S6UU53-F1
#
_entry.id   AF-A0A2S6UU53-F1
#
_cell.length_a   1.000
_cell.length_b   1.000
_cell.length_c   1.000
_cell.angle_alpha   90.00
_cell.angle_beta   90.00
_cell.angle_gamma   90.00
#
_symmetry.space_group_name_H-M   'P 1'
#
loop_
_entity.id
_entity.type
_entity.pdbx_description
1 polymer ?
#
loop_
_entity_poly.entity_id
_entity_poly.type
_entity_poly.pdbx_seq_one_letter_code
_entity_poly.pdbx_strand_id
1 'polypeptide(L)'
;MIPENTLWILTVAMMRDENSKLESYEILSKSIKLLDQNYSLLIVGNGPKKTYVEKQFEGDINKKVFMLGEMIHSDLANLYNCCEIFAWPGVNEAFGLSYLEAQACGLPIVAGNSGGVPEIIKNNKTGILVDIKNKNPVNFSKALKKLLTDVKLRYSMSTEAENFIKSKRSLKASAAKLNKITLEVLDNYKKINE
;
A
#
# COMPACT_ATOMS: atom_id res chain seq x y z
N MET A 1 14.55 -12.64 -17.04
CA MET A 1 15.61 -12.85 -16.03
C MET A 1 15.25 -11.99 -14.83
N ILE A 2 15.11 -12.59 -13.64
CA ILE A 2 14.80 -11.85 -12.41
C ILE A 2 16.07 -11.11 -11.99
N PRO A 3 16.06 -9.78 -11.80
CA PRO A 3 17.27 -9.04 -11.43
C PRO A 3 17.77 -9.48 -10.05
N GLU A 4 19.03 -9.90 -9.97
CA GLU A 4 19.70 -10.19 -8.70
C GLU A 4 20.16 -8.88 -8.03
N ASN A 5 20.17 -8.84 -6.70
CA ASN A 5 20.64 -7.69 -5.89
C ASN A 5 19.83 -6.38 -6.07
N THR A 6 18.51 -6.50 -6.17
CA THR A 6 17.56 -5.37 -6.24
C THR A 6 16.60 -5.41 -5.04
N LEU A 7 16.07 -4.24 -4.64
CA LEU A 7 14.94 -4.17 -3.73
C LEU A 7 13.64 -4.17 -4.55
N TRP A 8 12.70 -5.00 -4.13
CA TRP A 8 11.40 -5.18 -4.73
C TRP A 8 10.36 -4.29 -4.05
N ILE A 9 9.72 -3.48 -4.88
CA ILE A 9 8.56 -2.67 -4.52
C ILE A 9 7.33 -3.37 -5.10
N LEU A 10 6.29 -3.53 -4.31
CA LEU A 10 5.03 -4.12 -4.74
C LEU A 10 3.91 -3.07 -4.78
N THR A 11 3.13 -3.11 -5.84
CA THR A 11 1.85 -2.39 -5.99
C THR A 11 0.76 -3.39 -6.36
N VAL A 12 -0.36 -3.33 -5.64
CA VAL A 12 -1.54 -4.16 -5.92
C VAL A 12 -2.77 -3.25 -6.02
N ALA A 13 -3.30 -3.08 -7.23
CA ALA A 13 -4.47 -2.23 -7.49
C ALA A 13 -5.18 -2.54 -8.80
N MET A 14 -6.51 -2.43 -8.82
CA MET A 14 -7.30 -2.52 -10.06
C MET A 14 -7.00 -1.37 -11.03
N MET A 15 -7.02 -1.66 -12.33
CA MET A 15 -6.76 -0.70 -13.41
C MET A 15 -8.08 -0.20 -14.01
N ARG A 16 -8.73 0.76 -13.33
CA ARG A 16 -10.03 1.35 -13.70
C ARG A 16 -10.07 2.87 -13.45
N ASP A 17 -11.06 3.55 -14.02
CA ASP A 17 -11.23 5.02 -13.89
C ASP A 17 -11.83 5.47 -12.56
N GLU A 18 -12.51 4.58 -11.86
CA GLU A 18 -13.20 4.88 -10.61
C GLU A 18 -12.21 5.23 -9.48
N ASN A 19 -12.62 6.11 -8.57
CA ASN A 19 -11.88 6.45 -7.34
C ASN A 19 -10.43 6.90 -7.59
N SER A 20 -10.18 7.67 -8.65
CA SER A 20 -8.87 8.29 -8.92
C SER A 20 -7.71 7.28 -9.02
N LYS A 21 -7.97 6.01 -9.36
CA LYS A 21 -6.94 4.97 -9.46
C LYS A 21 -5.92 5.30 -10.54
N LEU A 22 -6.36 5.84 -11.68
CA LEU A 22 -5.44 6.30 -12.74
C LEU A 22 -4.49 7.39 -12.25
N GLU A 23 -4.98 8.34 -11.45
CA GLU A 23 -4.14 9.38 -10.85
C GLU A 23 -3.08 8.78 -9.92
N SER A 24 -3.43 7.72 -9.20
CA SER A 24 -2.47 6.98 -8.37
C SER A 24 -1.39 6.31 -9.21
N TYR A 25 -1.75 5.71 -10.34
CA TYR A 25 -0.79 5.14 -11.28
C TYR A 25 0.12 6.21 -11.91
N GLU A 26 -0.42 7.37 -12.25
CA GLU A 26 0.39 8.50 -12.75
C GLU A 26 1.38 9.00 -11.70
N ILE A 27 0.95 9.18 -10.45
CA ILE A 27 1.84 9.60 -9.36
C ILE A 27 2.92 8.56 -9.17
N LEU A 28 2.57 7.27 -9.12
CA LEU A 28 3.53 6.18 -8.97
C LEU A 28 4.55 6.17 -10.11
N SER A 29 4.09 6.20 -11.37
CA SER A 29 4.96 6.15 -12.56
C SER A 29 5.92 7.34 -12.61
N LYS A 30 5.43 8.56 -12.32
CA LYS A 30 6.25 9.76 -12.25
C LYS A 30 7.24 9.71 -11.09
N SER A 31 6.86 9.12 -9.95
CA SER A 31 7.72 9.04 -8.75
C SER A 31 8.89 8.09 -8.95
N ILE A 32 8.66 6.92 -9.56
CA ILE A 32 9.72 5.94 -9.80
C ILE A 32 10.73 6.41 -10.87
N LYS A 33 10.30 7.25 -11.83
CA LYS A 33 11.19 7.87 -12.83
C LYS A 33 12.19 8.85 -12.21
N LEU A 34 11.90 9.36 -11.00
CA LEU A 34 12.78 10.26 -10.25
C LEU A 34 13.78 9.50 -9.35
N LEU A 35 13.67 8.17 -9.24
CA LEU A 35 14.55 7.37 -8.40
C LEU A 35 15.85 7.01 -9.14
N ASP A 36 16.97 7.28 -8.48
CA ASP A 36 18.33 6.89 -8.88
C ASP A 36 18.77 5.55 -8.28
N GLN A 37 18.01 4.98 -7.33
CA GLN A 37 18.32 3.72 -6.67
C GLN A 37 18.16 2.50 -7.60
N ASN A 38 18.83 1.41 -7.22
CA ASN A 38 18.51 0.09 -7.79
C ASN A 38 17.22 -0.43 -7.14
N TYR A 39 16.21 -0.71 -7.96
CA TYR A 39 14.92 -1.24 -7.52
C TYR A 39 14.26 -1.99 -8.66
N SER A 40 13.27 -2.81 -8.30
CA SER A 40 12.35 -3.43 -9.23
C SER A 40 10.92 -3.29 -8.71
N LEU A 41 10.00 -2.90 -9.58
CA LEU A 41 8.61 -2.67 -9.24
C LEU A 41 7.75 -3.79 -9.83
N LEU A 42 7.03 -4.50 -8.98
CA LEU A 42 5.97 -5.44 -9.36
C LEU A 42 4.63 -4.73 -9.30
N ILE A 43 3.86 -4.80 -10.38
CA ILE A 43 2.50 -4.26 -10.44
C ILE A 43 1.54 -5.43 -10.70
N VAL A 44 0.72 -5.71 -9.69
CA VAL A 44 -0.36 -6.69 -9.75
C VAL A 44 -1.68 -5.97 -9.89
N GLY A 45 -2.47 -6.37 -10.87
CA GLY A 45 -3.75 -5.77 -11.17
C GLY A 45 -4.14 -5.96 -12.63
N ASN A 46 -5.43 -5.86 -12.88
CA ASN A 46 -6.01 -5.85 -14.21
C ASN A 46 -7.21 -4.91 -14.23
N GLY A 47 -7.76 -4.68 -15.41
CA GLY A 47 -8.99 -3.93 -15.58
C GLY A 47 -9.10 -3.23 -16.94
N PRO A 48 -10.22 -2.54 -17.18
CA PRO A 48 -10.51 -1.90 -18.47
C PRO A 48 -9.47 -0.86 -18.91
N LYS A 49 -8.65 -0.35 -17.98
CA LYS A 49 -7.60 0.64 -18.25
C LYS A 49 -6.19 0.07 -18.26
N LYS A 50 -6.03 -1.24 -18.38
CA LYS A 50 -4.72 -1.90 -18.43
C LYS A 50 -3.76 -1.23 -19.42
N THR A 51 -4.16 -1.05 -20.68
CA THR A 51 -3.32 -0.41 -21.70
C THR A 51 -2.93 1.03 -21.35
N TYR A 52 -3.83 1.79 -20.71
CA TYR A 52 -3.51 3.14 -20.27
C TYR A 52 -2.44 3.11 -19.17
N VAL A 53 -2.58 2.20 -18.20
CA VAL A 53 -1.64 2.04 -17.10
C VAL A 53 -0.29 1.58 -17.63
N GLU A 54 -0.24 0.57 -18.48
CA GLU A 54 1.00 0.05 -19.10
C GLU A 54 1.80 1.17 -19.78
N LYS A 55 1.13 2.04 -20.56
CA LYS A 55 1.75 3.21 -21.21
C LYS A 55 2.44 4.18 -20.24
N GLN A 56 1.97 4.28 -18.98
CA GLN A 56 2.63 5.15 -18.00
C GLN A 56 4.03 4.66 -17.61
N PHE A 57 4.26 3.34 -17.73
CA PHE A 57 5.48 2.65 -17.31
C PHE A 57 6.40 2.26 -18.48
N GLU A 58 6.09 2.70 -19.70
CA GLU A 58 6.97 2.54 -20.88
C GLU A 58 8.23 3.43 -20.80
N GLY A 59 9.22 3.14 -21.65
CA GLY A 59 10.50 3.86 -21.74
C GLY A 59 11.63 3.20 -20.91
N ASP A 60 12.59 4.00 -20.44
CA ASP A 60 13.80 3.50 -19.77
C ASP A 60 13.51 2.75 -18.45
N ILE A 61 12.37 3.04 -17.81
CA ILE A 61 11.93 2.35 -16.59
C ILE A 61 11.34 0.96 -16.86
N ASN A 62 11.01 0.62 -18.12
CA ASN A 62 10.37 -0.66 -18.46
C ASN A 62 11.23 -1.86 -18.03
N LYS A 63 12.56 -1.72 -18.01
CA LYS A 63 13.47 -2.78 -17.52
C LYS A 63 13.39 -3.02 -16.00
N LYS A 64 12.82 -2.09 -15.24
CA LYS A 64 12.65 -2.18 -13.78
C LYS A 64 11.21 -2.48 -13.37
N VAL A 65 10.24 -2.43 -14.28
CA VAL A 65 8.81 -2.55 -13.96
C VAL A 65 8.24 -3.81 -14.59
N PHE A 66 7.60 -4.64 -13.77
CA PHE A 66 7.04 -5.92 -14.17
C PHE A 66 5.53 -5.91 -13.93
N MET A 67 4.77 -5.92 -15.02
CA MET A 67 3.31 -6.02 -15.01
C MET A 67 2.93 -7.50 -14.92
N LEU A 68 2.39 -7.93 -13.78
CA LEU A 68 2.09 -9.34 -13.53
C LEU A 68 0.63 -9.71 -13.86
N GLY A 69 -0.22 -8.72 -14.16
CA GLY A 69 -1.64 -8.94 -14.38
C GLY A 69 -2.37 -9.26 -13.07
N GLU A 70 -3.54 -9.90 -13.19
CA GLU A 70 -4.30 -10.38 -12.04
C GLU A 70 -3.72 -11.71 -11.54
N MET A 71 -3.68 -11.88 -10.21
CA MET A 71 -3.12 -13.06 -9.57
C MET A 71 -4.10 -13.63 -8.55
N ILE A 72 -4.05 -14.95 -8.37
CA ILE A 72 -4.78 -15.62 -7.32
C ILE A 72 -4.20 -15.28 -5.95
N HIS A 73 -5.02 -15.38 -4.90
CA HIS A 73 -4.64 -14.95 -3.54
C HIS A 73 -3.39 -15.65 -2.99
N SER A 74 -3.20 -16.94 -3.25
CA SER A 74 -2.03 -17.69 -2.78
C SER A 74 -0.73 -17.12 -3.33
N ASP A 75 -0.71 -16.80 -4.62
CA ASP A 75 0.47 -16.30 -5.30
C ASP A 75 0.74 -14.85 -4.91
N LEU A 76 -0.32 -14.07 -4.70
CA LEU A 76 -0.23 -12.71 -4.19
C LEU A 76 0.39 -12.67 -2.78
N ALA A 77 0.02 -13.61 -1.91
CA ALA A 77 0.62 -13.73 -0.57
C ALA A 77 2.13 -14.02 -0.66
N ASN A 78 2.56 -14.86 -1.60
CA ASN A 78 3.99 -15.10 -1.84
C ASN A 78 4.70 -13.83 -2.28
N LEU A 79 4.10 -13.02 -3.17
CA LEU A 79 4.69 -11.75 -3.59
C LEU A 79 4.83 -10.77 -2.44
N TYR A 80 3.81 -10.66 -1.58
CA TYR A 80 3.92 -9.85 -0.38
C TYR A 80 5.12 -10.27 0.46
N ASN A 81 5.31 -11.56 0.74
CA ASN A 81 6.46 -12.04 1.54
C ASN A 81 7.83 -11.86 0.87
N CYS A 82 7.89 -11.72 -0.46
CA CYS A 82 9.14 -11.60 -1.22
C CYS A 82 9.54 -10.16 -1.55
N CYS A 83 8.76 -9.15 -1.16
CA CYS A 83 9.06 -7.75 -1.44
C CYS A 83 9.42 -6.97 -0.16
N GLU A 84 10.21 -5.91 -0.29
CA GLU A 84 10.66 -5.13 0.87
C GLU A 84 9.82 -3.88 1.14
N ILE A 85 9.06 -3.39 0.15
CA ILE A 85 8.26 -2.17 0.25
C ILE A 85 6.94 -2.36 -0.48
N PHE A 86 5.84 -1.91 0.13
CA PHE A 86 4.58 -1.73 -0.59
C PHE A 86 4.38 -0.25 -0.93
N ALA A 87 4.07 0.05 -2.19
CA ALA A 87 3.88 1.43 -2.65
C ALA A 87 2.57 1.57 -3.39
N TRP A 88 1.70 2.43 -2.88
CA TRP A 88 0.48 2.79 -3.58
C TRP A 88 0.03 4.20 -3.18
N PRO A 89 -0.01 5.18 -4.09
CA PRO A 89 -0.44 6.54 -3.73
C PRO A 89 -1.88 6.61 -3.19
N GLY A 90 -2.80 5.78 -3.68
CA GLY A 90 -4.16 5.67 -3.13
C GLY A 90 -4.90 7.01 -3.05
N VAL A 91 -4.96 7.75 -4.17
CA VAL A 91 -5.75 8.98 -4.26
C VAL A 91 -7.22 8.65 -4.00
N ASN A 92 -7.84 9.34 -3.03
CA ASN A 92 -9.23 9.10 -2.63
C ASN A 92 -9.52 7.64 -2.22
N GLU A 93 -8.52 6.93 -1.68
CA GLU A 93 -8.70 5.56 -1.21
C GLU A 93 -9.52 5.54 0.09
N ALA A 94 -10.66 4.85 0.05
CA ALA A 94 -11.56 4.76 1.20
C ALA A 94 -10.96 3.92 2.34
N PHE A 95 -10.33 2.79 2.01
CA PHE A 95 -9.72 1.91 3.01
C PHE A 95 -8.43 1.30 2.43
N GLY A 96 -8.55 0.42 1.44
CA GLY A 96 -7.41 -0.22 0.79
C GLY A 96 -6.95 -1.48 1.53
N LEU A 97 -7.60 -2.61 1.22
CA LEU A 97 -7.26 -3.92 1.81
C LEU A 97 -5.81 -4.35 1.49
N SER A 98 -5.31 -3.98 0.31
CA SER A 98 -3.93 -4.27 -0.09
C SER A 98 -2.88 -3.65 0.83
N TYR A 99 -3.20 -2.55 1.55
CA TYR A 99 -2.34 -2.01 2.61
C TYR A 99 -2.35 -2.89 3.88
N LEU A 100 -3.49 -3.49 4.22
CA LEU A 100 -3.56 -4.38 5.37
C LEU A 100 -2.83 -5.70 5.09
N GLU A 101 -3.01 -6.24 3.90
CA GLU A 101 -2.30 -7.44 3.42
C GLU A 101 -0.79 -7.21 3.41
N ALA A 102 -0.33 -6.07 2.86
CA ALA A 102 1.08 -5.69 2.90
C ALA A 102 1.63 -5.63 4.33
N GLN A 103 0.95 -4.92 5.23
CA GLN A 103 1.39 -4.81 6.64
C GLN A 103 1.34 -6.16 7.37
N ALA A 104 0.41 -7.06 7.01
CA ALA A 104 0.32 -8.39 7.60
C ALA A 104 1.53 -9.26 7.23
N CYS A 105 2.11 -9.03 6.06
CA CYS A 105 3.38 -9.61 5.60
C CYS A 105 4.61 -8.78 6.00
N GLY A 106 4.44 -7.77 6.87
CA GLY A 106 5.55 -6.96 7.38
C GLY A 106 6.11 -5.95 6.38
N LEU A 107 5.37 -5.57 5.34
CA LEU A 107 5.88 -4.58 4.38
C LEU A 107 5.65 -3.17 4.90
N PRO A 108 6.71 -2.34 5.03
CA PRO A 108 6.54 -0.91 5.23
C PRO A 108 5.87 -0.29 4.00
N ILE A 109 4.92 0.62 4.23
CA ILE A 109 4.12 1.22 3.16
C ILE A 109 4.60 2.64 2.82
N VAL A 110 4.61 3.00 1.54
CA VAL A 110 4.51 4.40 1.09
C VAL A 110 3.13 4.62 0.47
N ALA A 111 2.36 5.55 1.05
CA ALA A 111 1.01 5.85 0.59
C ALA A 111 0.66 7.33 0.67
N GLY A 112 -0.40 7.72 -0.03
CA GLY A 112 -0.96 9.06 0.06
C GLY A 112 -1.69 9.30 1.38
N ASN A 113 -1.54 10.50 1.92
CA ASN A 113 -2.28 10.99 3.07
C ASN A 113 -3.66 11.51 2.63
N SER A 114 -4.54 10.60 2.21
CA SER A 114 -5.89 10.94 1.73
C SER A 114 -6.92 9.89 2.11
N GLY A 115 -8.21 10.24 2.08
CA GLY A 115 -9.31 9.32 2.38
C GLY A 115 -9.15 8.63 3.74
N GLY A 116 -9.42 7.33 3.79
CA GLY A 116 -9.27 6.52 5.01
C GLY A 116 -7.89 5.89 5.20
N VAL A 117 -6.92 6.18 4.32
CA VAL A 117 -5.55 5.65 4.40
C VAL A 117 -4.89 5.91 5.78
N PRO A 118 -5.01 7.10 6.40
CA PRO A 118 -4.41 7.38 7.71
C PRO A 118 -4.98 6.54 8.87
N GLU A 119 -6.14 5.92 8.68
CA GLU A 119 -6.69 5.00 9.68
C GLU A 119 -5.93 3.68 9.71
N ILE A 120 -5.40 3.26 8.55
CA ILE A 120 -4.75 1.97 8.33
C ILE A 120 -3.23 2.06 8.46
N ILE A 121 -2.64 3.19 8.09
CA ILE A 121 -1.20 3.39 8.10
C ILE A 121 -0.85 4.41 9.19
N LYS A 122 0.05 4.04 10.09
CA LYS A 122 0.57 4.97 11.11
C LYS A 122 1.81 5.64 10.57
N ASN A 123 1.67 6.92 10.24
CA ASN A 123 2.74 7.71 9.63
C ASN A 123 4.03 7.65 10.47
N ASN A 124 5.16 7.43 9.79
CA ASN A 124 6.48 7.21 10.35
C ASN A 124 6.60 6.02 11.34
N LYS A 125 5.58 5.15 11.40
CA LYS A 125 5.59 3.93 12.22
C LYS A 125 5.41 2.67 11.40
N THR A 126 4.30 2.52 10.69
CA THR A 126 4.04 1.35 9.81
C THR A 126 4.27 1.67 8.33
N GLY A 127 4.52 2.94 8.03
CA GLY A 127 4.77 3.44 6.69
C GLY A 127 4.94 4.95 6.67
N ILE A 128 5.16 5.51 5.49
CA ILE A 128 5.28 6.96 5.25
C ILE A 128 4.03 7.42 4.51
N LEU A 129 3.31 8.36 5.12
CA LEU A 129 2.19 9.05 4.48
C LEU A 129 2.67 10.33 3.82
N VAL A 130 2.33 10.48 2.55
CA VAL A 130 2.77 11.59 1.70
C VAL A 130 1.58 12.44 1.32
N ASP A 131 1.66 13.77 1.47
CA ASP A 131 0.63 14.65 0.92
C ASP A 131 0.65 14.59 -0.62
N ILE A 132 -0.46 14.12 -1.18
CA ILE A 132 -0.67 13.90 -2.62
C ILE A 132 -1.69 14.87 -3.22
N LYS A 133 -2.17 15.89 -2.47
CA LYS A 133 -3.19 16.85 -2.95
C LYS A 133 -2.81 17.55 -4.26
N ASN A 134 -1.52 17.80 -4.47
CA ASN A 134 -1.01 18.45 -5.68
C ASN A 134 -0.55 17.45 -6.75
N LYS A 135 -0.82 16.15 -6.57
CA LYS A 135 -0.34 15.06 -7.44
C LYS A 135 1.17 15.11 -7.69
N ASN A 136 1.93 15.68 -6.74
CA ASN A 136 3.35 15.93 -6.91
C ASN A 136 4.15 14.63 -6.66
N PRO A 137 4.84 14.09 -7.69
CA PRO A 137 5.58 12.85 -7.57
C PRO A 137 6.86 12.97 -6.72
N VAL A 138 7.37 14.18 -6.50
CA VAL A 138 8.68 14.40 -5.84
C VAL A 138 8.64 13.90 -4.40
N ASN A 139 7.59 14.20 -3.64
CA ASN A 139 7.52 13.80 -2.24
C ASN A 139 7.30 12.29 -2.09
N PHE A 140 6.54 11.68 -3.01
CA PHE A 140 6.32 10.24 -3.02
C PHE A 140 7.62 9.51 -3.40
N SER A 141 8.36 10.02 -4.39
CA SER A 141 9.70 9.55 -4.73
C SER A 141 10.69 9.68 -3.57
N LYS A 142 10.70 10.81 -2.84
CA LYS A 142 11.55 10.98 -1.64
C LYS A 142 11.23 9.96 -0.56
N ALA A 143 9.95 9.66 -0.33
CA ALA A 143 9.53 8.64 0.63
C ALA A 143 9.99 7.23 0.21
N LEU A 144 9.83 6.88 -1.07
CA LEU A 144 10.37 5.63 -1.62
C LEU A 144 11.88 5.56 -1.48
N LYS A 145 12.61 6.60 -1.87
CA LYS A 145 14.08 6.70 -1.73
C LYS A 145 14.51 6.46 -0.29
N LYS A 146 13.85 7.11 0.68
CA LYS A 146 14.14 6.92 2.10
C LYS A 146 14.02 5.45 2.51
N LEU A 147 12.93 4.78 2.13
CA LEU A 147 12.79 3.35 2.40
C LEU A 147 13.78 2.52 1.62
N LEU A 148 14.13 2.83 0.38
CA LEU A 148 15.12 2.06 -0.40
C LEU A 148 16.54 2.15 0.21
N THR A 149 16.90 3.29 0.79
CA THR A 149 18.27 3.53 1.30
C THR A 149 18.45 3.22 2.79
N ASP A 150 17.39 3.28 3.60
CA ASP A 150 17.48 3.10 5.05
C ASP A 150 16.93 1.73 5.49
N VAL A 151 17.82 0.74 5.56
CA VAL A 151 17.48 -0.63 5.98
C VAL A 151 16.98 -0.70 7.43
N LYS A 152 17.51 0.14 8.33
CA LYS A 152 17.10 0.14 9.74
C LYS A 152 15.67 0.65 9.86
N LEU A 153 15.35 1.71 9.12
CA LEU A 153 13.99 2.23 9.06
C LEU A 153 13.02 1.21 8.46
N ARG A 154 13.37 0.54 7.35
CA ARG A 154 12.52 -0.52 6.78
C ARG A 154 12.21 -1.61 7.80
N TYR A 155 13.24 -2.12 8.49
CA TYR A 155 13.08 -3.18 9.47
C TYR A 155 12.23 -2.74 10.68
N SER A 156 12.47 -1.53 11.19
CA SER A 156 11.66 -0.96 12.27
C SER A 156 10.20 -0.82 11.86
N MET A 157 9.92 -0.31 10.65
CA MET A 157 8.56 -0.14 10.17
C MET A 157 7.86 -1.47 9.86
N SER A 158 8.60 -2.46 9.37
CA SER A 158 8.14 -3.82 9.16
C SER A 158 7.61 -4.44 10.46
N THR A 159 8.42 -4.35 11.53
CA THR A 159 8.04 -4.87 12.86
C THR A 159 6.81 -4.15 13.40
N GLU A 160 6.75 -2.82 13.28
CA GLU A 160 5.60 -2.02 13.71
C GLU A 160 4.33 -2.35 12.90
N ALA A 161 4.46 -2.58 11.59
CA ALA A 161 3.35 -2.96 10.71
C ALA A 161 2.71 -4.29 11.15
N GLU A 162 3.52 -5.32 11.40
CA GLU A 162 3.02 -6.60 11.88
C GLU A 162 2.33 -6.47 13.25
N ASN A 163 2.96 -5.75 14.18
CA ASN A 163 2.41 -5.53 15.51
C ASN A 163 1.07 -4.77 15.45
N PHE A 164 0.97 -3.76 14.59
CA PHE A 164 -0.26 -3.03 14.36
C PHE A 164 -1.37 -3.93 13.82
N ILE A 165 -1.07 -4.76 12.81
CA ILE A 165 -2.06 -5.69 12.26
C ILE A 165 -2.51 -6.70 13.31
N LYS A 166 -1.58 -7.40 13.97
CA LYS A 166 -1.87 -8.40 15.00
C LYS A 166 -2.76 -7.82 16.11
N SER A 167 -2.43 -6.62 16.60
CA SER A 167 -3.11 -6.00 17.76
C SER A 167 -4.39 -5.23 17.43
N LYS A 168 -4.53 -4.66 16.23
CA LYS A 168 -5.64 -3.74 15.89
C LYS A 168 -6.50 -4.17 14.71
N ARG A 169 -5.98 -4.98 13.78
CA ARG A 169 -6.65 -5.28 12.51
C ARG A 169 -6.82 -6.77 12.22
N SER A 170 -6.31 -7.65 13.06
CA SER A 170 -6.62 -9.09 13.00
C SER A 170 -8.12 -9.33 13.15
N LEU A 171 -8.62 -10.45 12.62
CA LEU A 171 -10.02 -10.84 12.78
C LEU A 171 -10.42 -10.88 14.26
N LYS A 172 -9.55 -11.44 15.10
CA LYS A 172 -9.75 -11.50 16.56
C LYS A 172 -9.87 -10.10 17.18
N ALA A 173 -8.94 -9.20 16.86
CA ALA A 173 -8.97 -7.83 17.41
C ALA A 173 -10.19 -7.04 16.92
N SER A 174 -10.55 -7.21 15.64
CA SER A 174 -11.70 -6.55 15.02
C SER A 174 -13.02 -7.04 15.60
N ALA A 175 -13.17 -8.36 15.77
CA ALA A 175 -14.34 -8.98 16.39
C ALA A 175 -14.51 -8.55 17.85
N ALA A 176 -13.41 -8.49 18.63
CA ALA A 176 -13.45 -8.00 20.00
C ALA A 176 -13.92 -6.54 20.09
N LYS A 177 -13.44 -5.68 19.18
CA LYS A 177 -13.87 -4.27 19.10
C LYS A 177 -15.35 -4.16 18.74
N LEU A 178 -15.81 -4.92 17.74
CA LEU A 178 -17.22 -4.92 17.33
C LEU A 178 -18.12 -5.38 18.46
N ASN A 179 -17.79 -6.51 19.11
CA ASN A 179 -18.56 -7.04 20.24
C ASN A 179 -18.69 -6.02 21.37
N LYS A 180 -17.61 -5.31 21.70
CA LYS A 180 -17.64 -4.25 22.71
C LYS A 180 -18.66 -3.16 22.35
N ILE A 181 -18.64 -2.67 21.11
CA ILE A 181 -19.58 -1.63 20.63
C ILE A 181 -21.02 -2.16 20.68
N THR A 182 -21.24 -3.40 20.26
CA THR A 182 -22.57 -4.03 20.29
C THR A 182 -23.12 -4.09 21.72
N LEU A 183 -22.30 -4.48 22.70
CA LEU A 183 -22.71 -4.52 24.10
C LEU A 183 -23.03 -3.12 24.64
N GLU A 184 -22.20 -2.12 24.34
CA GLU A 184 -22.45 -0.72 24.73
C GLU A 184 -23.78 -0.20 24.17
N VAL A 185 -24.11 -0.52 22.92
CA VAL A 185 -25.38 -0.14 22.30
C VAL A 185 -26.56 -0.84 22.96
N LEU A 186 -26.45 -2.14 23.26
CA LEU A 186 -27.49 -2.89 23.94
C LEU A 186 -27.77 -2.37 25.35
N ASP A 187 -26.72 -2.03 26.10
CA ASP A 187 -26.84 -1.47 27.45
C ASP A 187 -27.51 -0.09 27.42
N ASN A 188 -27.15 0.76 26.44
CA ASN A 188 -27.79 2.06 26.26
C ASN A 188 -29.26 1.92 25.86
N TYR A 189 -29.59 0.97 24.98
CA TYR A 189 -30.97 0.71 24.60
C TYR A 189 -31.83 0.29 25.79
N LYS A 190 -31.34 -0.60 26.66
CA LYS A 190 -32.06 -1.01 27.87
C LYS A 190 -32.34 0.17 28.80
N LYS A 191 -31.33 1.01 29.07
CA LYS A 191 -31.45 2.20 29.94
C LYS A 191 -32.47 3.23 29.44
N ILE A 192 -32.72 3.31 28.13
CA ILE A 192 -33.69 4.25 27.56
C ILE A 192 -35.13 3.70 27.62
N ASN A 193 -35.29 2.37 27.69
CA ASN A 193 -36.59 1.70 27.63
C ASN A 193 -37.01 1.04 28.96
N GLU A 194 -36.27 1.30 30.04
CA GLU A 194 -36.63 1.03 31.44
C GLU A 194 -37.11 2.32 32.12
#